data_AF-A0A183L7D3-F1
#
_entry.id   AF-A0A183L7D3-F1
#
_cell.length_a   1.000
_cell.length_b   1.000
_cell.length_c   1.000
_cell.angle_alpha   90.00
_cell.angle_beta   90.00
_cell.angle_gamma   90.00
#
_symmetry.space_group_name_H-M   'P 1'
#
loop_
_entity.id
_entity.type
_entity.pdbx_description
1 polymer ?
#
loop_
_entity_poly.entity_id
_entity_poly.type
_entity_poly.pdbx_seq_one_letter_code
_entity_poly.pdbx_strand_id
1 'polypeptide(L)'
;MTEAVDLLASMTHCASKQLSACLPQIVPRLLEVLVDSQDRVKQAGVRALTQIGKVIRNPEVQALVPLLTNCLQQPLADKTPCLAALRDTCFVHVLDAPSLALILPVIQRAFADRSTETRKMAAQIFGNLHSLARKEVS
;
A
#
# COMPACT_ATOMS: atom_id res chain seq x y z
N MET A 1 25.53 0.91 -0.32
CA MET A 1 24.09 0.59 -0.12
C MET A 1 23.27 0.62 -1.41
N THR A 2 23.70 1.30 -2.48
CA THR A 2 23.04 1.35 -3.80
C THR A 2 23.09 0.03 -4.58
N GLU A 3 24.15 -0.77 -4.42
CA GLU A 3 24.30 -2.05 -5.15
C GLU A 3 23.27 -3.12 -4.74
N ALA A 4 22.78 -3.09 -3.50
CA ALA A 4 21.76 -4.04 -3.04
C ALA A 4 20.40 -3.81 -3.71
N VAL A 5 20.09 -2.57 -4.09
CA VAL A 5 18.83 -2.19 -4.73
C VAL A 5 18.83 -2.58 -6.21
N ASP A 6 19.96 -2.44 -6.90
CA ASP A 6 20.11 -2.90 -8.29
C ASP A 6 20.14 -4.44 -8.40
N LEU A 7 20.75 -5.13 -7.43
CA LEU A 7 20.67 -6.59 -7.32
C LEU A 7 19.24 -7.07 -7.06
N LEU A 8 18.50 -6.42 -6.15
CA LEU A 8 17.07 -6.71 -5.93
C LEU A 8 16.24 -6.48 -7.19
N ALA A 9 16.51 -5.40 -7.95
CA ALA A 9 15.82 -5.10 -9.21
C ALA A 9 16.08 -6.18 -10.27
N SER A 10 17.33 -6.65 -10.41
CA SER A 10 17.68 -7.72 -11.37
C SER A 10 17.06 -9.08 -11.00
N MET A 11 16.78 -9.35 -9.72
CA MET A 11 16.08 -10.56 -9.27
C MET A 11 14.55 -10.50 -9.43
N THR A 12 13.95 -9.30 -9.47
CA THR A 12 12.49 -9.16 -9.72
C THR A 12 12.03 -9.70 -11.08
N HIS A 13 12.96 -9.86 -12.02
CA HIS A 13 12.68 -10.31 -13.38
C HIS A 13 12.53 -11.85 -13.53
N CYS A 14 12.93 -12.64 -12.52
CA CYS A 14 12.94 -14.11 -12.60
C CYS A 14 11.90 -14.85 -11.73
N ALA A 15 11.27 -14.20 -10.73
CA ALA A 15 10.41 -14.92 -9.78
C ALA A 15 9.22 -14.09 -9.27
N SER A 16 8.22 -13.88 -10.12
CA SER A 16 6.99 -13.13 -9.79
C SER A 16 6.14 -13.77 -8.66
N LYS A 17 6.24 -15.10 -8.45
CA LYS A 17 5.48 -15.81 -7.41
C LYS A 17 6.09 -15.70 -6.00
N GLN A 18 7.42 -15.67 -5.87
CA GLN A 18 8.09 -15.52 -4.56
C GLN A 18 8.11 -14.07 -4.08
N LEU A 19 8.14 -13.11 -5.01
CA LEU A 19 8.03 -11.69 -4.67
C LEU A 19 6.70 -11.38 -3.98
N SER A 20 5.60 -11.97 -4.46
CA SER A 20 4.27 -11.79 -3.90
C SER A 20 4.14 -12.26 -2.44
N ALA A 21 4.92 -13.27 -2.04
CA ALA A 21 4.97 -13.77 -0.67
C ALA A 21 5.77 -12.85 0.27
N CYS A 22 6.73 -12.08 -0.26
CA CYS A 22 7.58 -11.19 0.51
C CYS A 22 7.08 -9.73 0.53
N LEU A 23 6.10 -9.37 -0.30
CA LEU A 23 5.45 -8.04 -0.31
C LEU A 23 5.06 -7.51 1.09
N PRO A 24 4.42 -8.29 1.99
CA PRO A 24 4.06 -7.78 3.32
C PRO A 24 5.28 -7.45 4.21
N GLN A 25 6.47 -8.00 3.92
CA GLN A 25 7.71 -7.69 4.64
C GLN A 25 8.55 -6.58 3.96
N ILE A 26 8.50 -6.50 2.63
CA ILE A 26 9.26 -5.53 1.83
C ILE A 26 8.59 -4.16 1.84
N VAL A 27 7.25 -4.11 1.83
CA VAL A 27 6.51 -2.84 1.77
C VAL A 27 6.77 -1.94 2.99
N PRO A 28 6.77 -2.43 4.25
CA PRO A 28 7.14 -1.62 5.41
C PRO A 28 8.54 -0.99 5.29
N ARG A 29 9.53 -1.77 4.82
CA ARG A 29 10.91 -1.30 4.59
C ARG A 29 10.97 -0.24 3.49
N LEU A 30 10.21 -0.39 2.41
CA LEU A 30 10.10 0.61 1.34
C LEU A 30 9.48 1.92 1.82
N LEU A 31 8.54 1.86 2.77
CA LEU A 31 7.87 3.03 3.33
C LEU A 31 8.73 3.80 4.31
N GLU A 32 9.51 3.11 5.15
CA GLU A 32 10.54 3.74 5.98
C GLU A 32 11.53 4.53 5.12
N VAL A 33 11.93 3.92 4.01
CA VAL A 33 12.82 4.53 3.02
C VAL A 33 12.18 5.74 2.32
N LEU A 34 10.86 5.74 2.05
CA LEU A 34 10.15 6.88 1.48
C LEU A 34 10.07 8.11 2.40
N VAL A 35 10.12 7.91 3.73
CA VAL A 35 9.96 8.98 4.72
C VAL A 35 11.24 9.79 4.92
N ASP A 36 12.42 9.19 4.78
CA ASP A 36 13.72 9.82 5.15
C ASP A 36 14.75 9.91 4.00
N SER A 37 14.37 9.59 2.76
CA SER A 37 15.35 9.49 1.67
C SER A 37 15.32 10.64 0.65
N GLN A 38 16.49 10.90 0.06
CA GLN A 38 16.69 11.80 -1.09
C GLN A 38 15.77 11.45 -2.27
N ASP A 39 15.46 12.42 -3.13
CA ASP A 39 14.51 12.30 -4.26
C ASP A 39 14.65 11.02 -5.09
N ARG A 40 15.88 10.53 -5.29
CA ARG A 40 16.14 9.29 -6.05
C ARG A 40 15.45 8.06 -5.47
N VAL A 41 15.43 7.96 -4.16
CA VAL A 41 14.91 6.80 -3.44
C VAL A 41 13.39 6.91 -3.27
N LYS A 42 12.86 8.13 -3.12
CA LYS A 42 11.42 8.39 -3.24
C LYS A 42 10.90 7.99 -4.60
N GLN A 43 11.58 8.38 -5.67
CA GLN A 43 11.22 7.97 -7.03
C GLN A 43 11.31 6.46 -7.24
N ALA A 44 12.24 5.75 -6.58
CA ALA A 44 12.30 4.30 -6.62
C ALA A 44 11.08 3.66 -5.92
N GLY A 45 10.68 4.18 -4.75
CA GLY A 45 9.46 3.76 -4.06
C GLY A 45 8.19 4.00 -4.88
N VAL A 46 8.07 5.17 -5.53
CA VAL A 46 6.96 5.47 -6.44
C VAL A 46 6.90 4.52 -7.62
N ARG A 47 8.05 4.25 -8.24
CA ARG A 47 8.14 3.27 -9.32
C ARG A 47 7.71 1.88 -8.84
N ALA A 48 8.16 1.46 -7.66
CA ALA A 48 7.75 0.18 -7.07
C ALA A 48 6.23 0.12 -6.81
N LEU A 49 5.64 1.15 -6.18
CA LEU A 49 4.20 1.23 -5.92
C LEU A 49 3.39 1.22 -7.23
N THR A 50 3.87 1.92 -8.26
CA THR A 50 3.22 1.94 -9.58
C THR A 50 3.28 0.56 -10.25
N GLN A 51 4.39 -0.17 -10.13
CA GLN A 51 4.51 -1.53 -10.66
C GLN A 51 3.64 -2.52 -9.87
N ILE A 52 3.52 -2.36 -8.56
CA ILE A 52 2.57 -3.12 -7.73
C ILE A 52 1.14 -2.84 -8.19
N GLY A 53 0.79 -1.58 -8.48
CA GLY A 53 -0.52 -1.20 -9.01
C GLY A 53 -0.91 -1.88 -10.33
N LYS A 54 0.08 -2.31 -11.15
CA LYS A 54 -0.18 -3.03 -12.40
C LYS A 54 -0.51 -4.51 -12.21
N VAL A 55 -0.08 -5.12 -11.09
CA VAL A 55 -0.37 -6.53 -10.80
C VAL A 55 -1.63 -6.71 -9.95
N ILE A 56 -2.21 -5.62 -9.45
CA ILE A 56 -3.50 -5.62 -8.75
C ILE A 56 -4.60 -6.03 -9.72
N ARG A 57 -5.36 -7.04 -9.31
CA ARG A 57 -6.50 -7.57 -10.07
C ARG A 57 -7.85 -7.05 -9.58
N ASN A 58 -7.88 -6.46 -8.38
CA ASN A 58 -9.09 -5.87 -7.84
C ASN A 58 -9.35 -4.51 -8.53
N PRO A 59 -10.46 -4.37 -9.29
CA PRO A 59 -10.73 -3.16 -10.07
C PRO A 59 -11.02 -1.93 -9.20
N GLU A 60 -11.59 -2.13 -8.01
CA GLU A 60 -11.89 -1.06 -7.06
C GLU A 60 -10.60 -0.46 -6.51
N VAL A 61 -9.66 -1.31 -6.11
CA VAL A 61 -8.33 -0.87 -5.63
C VAL A 61 -7.52 -0.26 -6.75
N GLN A 62 -7.63 -0.78 -7.98
CA GLN A 62 -6.92 -0.24 -9.13
C GLN A 62 -7.32 1.23 -9.42
N ALA A 63 -8.60 1.58 -9.24
CA ALA A 63 -9.07 2.96 -9.31
C ALA A 63 -8.49 3.84 -8.20
N LEU A 64 -8.19 3.27 -7.03
CA LEU A 64 -7.59 3.99 -5.89
C LEU A 64 -6.06 4.10 -5.97
N VAL A 65 -5.38 3.33 -6.82
CA VAL A 65 -3.90 3.31 -6.92
C VAL A 65 -3.27 4.70 -7.02
N PRO A 66 -3.74 5.63 -7.90
CA PRO A 66 -3.13 6.96 -8.00
C PRO A 66 -3.22 7.74 -6.68
N LEU A 67 -4.36 7.63 -6.01
CA LEU A 67 -4.64 8.33 -4.76
C LEU A 67 -3.83 7.73 -3.60
N LEU A 68 -3.82 6.39 -3.48
CA LEU A 68 -2.99 5.67 -2.51
C LEU A 68 -1.51 6.01 -2.70
N THR A 69 -1.03 6.01 -3.93
CA THR A 69 0.37 6.33 -4.24
C THR A 69 0.70 7.77 -3.83
N ASN A 70 -0.17 8.74 -4.10
CA ASN A 70 0.02 10.12 -3.65
C ASN A 70 0.11 10.23 -2.13
N CYS A 71 -0.76 9.55 -1.39
CA CYS A 71 -0.73 9.58 0.08
C CYS A 71 0.49 8.86 0.69
N LEU A 72 1.06 7.88 -0.01
CA LEU A 72 2.32 7.25 0.39
C LEU A 72 3.54 8.08 0.02
N GLN A 73 3.48 8.83 -1.09
CA GLN A 73 4.54 9.75 -1.54
C GLN A 73 4.69 10.96 -0.65
N GLN A 74 3.56 11.47 -0.15
CA GLN A 74 3.53 12.58 0.77
C GLN A 74 3.10 12.09 2.15
N PRO A 75 4.07 11.59 2.95
CA PRO A 75 4.00 11.75 4.39
C PRO A 75 3.69 13.22 4.71
N LEU A 76 3.31 13.65 5.90
CA LEU A 76 2.94 15.05 6.19
C LEU A 76 1.69 15.59 5.47
N ALA A 77 1.38 15.20 4.24
CA ALA A 77 0.14 15.58 3.58
C ALA A 77 -1.08 14.95 4.26
N ASP A 78 -2.23 15.61 4.07
CA ASP A 78 -3.49 15.15 4.63
C ASP A 78 -3.88 13.80 4.02
N LYS A 79 -4.03 12.81 4.89
CA LYS A 79 -4.43 11.43 4.53
C LYS A 79 -5.93 11.22 4.61
N THR A 80 -6.69 12.20 5.13
CA THR A 80 -8.15 12.21 5.18
C THR A 80 -8.80 11.91 3.82
N PRO A 81 -8.41 12.55 2.69
CA PRO A 81 -9.01 12.24 1.38
C PRO A 81 -8.80 10.77 0.97
N CYS A 82 -7.68 10.17 1.35
CA CYS A 82 -7.41 8.77 1.04
C CYS A 82 -8.19 7.79 1.91
N LEU A 83 -8.33 8.10 3.20
CA LEU A 83 -9.14 7.30 4.10
C LEU A 83 -10.63 7.43 3.75
N ALA A 84 -11.09 8.62 3.36
CA ALA A 84 -12.44 8.82 2.86
C ALA A 84 -12.69 8.00 1.60
N ALA A 85 -11.80 8.07 0.60
CA ALA A 85 -11.92 7.27 -0.62
C ALA A 85 -11.95 5.76 -0.32
N LEU A 86 -11.08 5.27 0.56
CA LEU A 86 -11.06 3.86 0.99
C LEU A 86 -12.35 3.45 1.72
N ARG A 87 -12.90 4.32 2.56
CA ARG A 87 -14.14 4.09 3.32
C ARG A 87 -15.36 4.05 2.40
N ASP A 88 -15.41 4.96 1.42
CA ASP A 88 -16.56 5.15 0.54
C ASP A 88 -16.55 4.17 -0.64
N THR A 89 -15.45 3.44 -0.83
CA THR A 89 -15.34 2.38 -1.85
C THR A 89 -16.11 1.13 -1.42
N CYS A 90 -17.07 0.72 -2.24
CA CYS A 90 -17.73 -0.57 -2.08
C CYS A 90 -16.86 -1.69 -2.65
N PHE A 91 -16.22 -2.46 -1.78
CA PHE A 91 -15.45 -3.62 -2.21
C PHE A 91 -16.35 -4.82 -2.48
N VAL A 92 -16.67 -5.04 -3.76
CA VAL A 92 -17.46 -6.18 -4.24
C VAL A 92 -16.54 -7.34 -4.61
N HIS A 93 -15.34 -7.02 -5.11
CA HIS A 93 -14.35 -8.01 -5.50
C HIS A 93 -13.44 -8.38 -4.33
N VAL A 94 -12.92 -9.59 -4.37
CA VAL A 94 -11.91 -10.05 -3.41
C VAL A 94 -10.67 -9.15 -3.47
N LEU A 95 -10.11 -8.85 -2.30
CA LEU A 95 -8.83 -8.17 -2.17
C LEU A 95 -7.68 -9.16 -2.32
N ASP A 96 -6.86 -8.96 -3.34
CA ASP A 96 -5.65 -9.71 -3.55
C ASP A 96 -4.49 -9.21 -2.66
N ALA A 97 -3.48 -10.06 -2.45
CA ALA A 97 -2.29 -9.71 -1.66
C ALA A 97 -1.64 -8.35 -2.03
N PRO A 98 -1.44 -7.99 -3.32
CA PRO A 98 -0.89 -6.67 -3.66
C PRO A 98 -1.82 -5.50 -3.33
N SER A 99 -3.15 -5.69 -3.34
CA SER A 99 -4.10 -4.66 -2.88
C SER A 99 -3.92 -4.38 -1.40
N LEU A 100 -3.87 -5.42 -0.57
CA LEU A 100 -3.65 -5.27 0.88
C LEU A 100 -2.28 -4.65 1.17
N ALA A 101 -1.26 -5.01 0.40
CA ALA A 101 0.08 -4.45 0.51
C ALA A 101 0.10 -2.93 0.27
N LEU A 102 -0.76 -2.36 -0.59
CA LEU A 102 -0.87 -0.90 -0.76
C LEU A 102 -1.73 -0.23 0.33
N ILE A 103 -2.80 -0.88 0.77
CA ILE A 103 -3.77 -0.30 1.70
C ILE A 103 -3.25 -0.26 3.14
N LEU A 104 -2.61 -1.35 3.61
CA LEU A 104 -2.11 -1.48 4.98
C LEU A 104 -1.16 -0.35 5.42
N PRO A 105 -0.18 0.08 4.60
CA PRO A 105 0.65 1.25 4.86
C PRO A 105 -0.11 2.53 5.21
N VAL A 106 -1.16 2.82 4.45
CA VAL A 106 -1.99 4.02 4.64
C VAL A 106 -2.74 3.91 5.96
N ILE A 107 -3.27 2.73 6.27
CA ILE A 107 -3.99 2.45 7.52
C ILE A 107 -3.05 2.52 8.73
N GLN A 108 -1.87 1.89 8.67
CA GLN A 108 -0.87 1.96 9.73
C GLN A 108 -0.46 3.41 10.02
N ARG A 109 -0.24 4.19 8.97
CA ARG A 109 0.01 5.63 9.08
C ARG A 109 -1.17 6.35 9.72
N ALA A 110 -2.40 6.00 9.37
CA ALA A 110 -3.61 6.59 9.93
C ALA A 110 -3.80 6.25 11.42
N PHE A 111 -3.42 5.06 11.87
CA PHE A 111 -3.42 4.69 13.29
C PHE A 111 -2.41 5.51 14.12
N ALA A 112 -1.28 5.90 13.52
CA ALA A 112 -0.30 6.77 14.15
C ALA A 112 -0.67 8.27 14.11
N ASP A 113 -1.86 8.65 13.60
CA ASP A 113 -2.26 10.05 13.57
C ASP A 113 -2.55 10.62 14.97
N ARG A 114 -2.37 11.94 15.13
CA ARG A 114 -2.76 12.65 16.35
C ARG A 114 -4.28 12.78 16.48
N SER A 115 -4.98 12.94 15.35
CA SER A 115 -6.44 13.03 15.27
C SER A 115 -7.12 11.71 15.65
N THR A 116 -7.97 11.77 16.66
CA THR A 116 -8.81 10.64 17.10
C THR A 116 -9.78 10.19 16.01
N GLU A 117 -10.32 11.13 15.22
CA GLU A 117 -11.24 10.85 14.13
C GLU A 117 -10.57 10.06 13.01
N THR A 118 -9.34 10.44 12.66
CA THR A 118 -8.54 9.74 11.66
C THR A 118 -8.23 8.30 12.10
N ARG A 119 -7.89 8.10 13.38
CA ARG A 119 -7.68 6.76 13.95
C ARG A 119 -8.96 5.92 13.96
N LYS A 120 -10.11 6.52 14.28
CA LYS A 120 -11.43 5.85 14.23
C LYS A 120 -11.78 5.42 12.82
N MET A 121 -11.57 6.29 11.84
CA MET A 121 -11.81 6.00 10.43
C MET A 121 -10.93 4.85 9.94
N ALA A 122 -9.65 4.86 10.32
CA ALA A 122 -8.72 3.76 10.02
C ALA A 122 -9.19 2.42 10.62
N ALA A 123 -9.66 2.43 11.87
CA ALA A 123 -10.19 1.23 12.53
C ALA A 123 -11.42 0.66 11.81
N GLN A 124 -12.35 1.51 11.37
CA GLN A 124 -13.53 1.10 10.63
C GLN A 124 -13.17 0.49 9.27
N ILE A 125 -12.29 1.15 8.53
CA ILE A 125 -11.80 0.64 7.24
C ILE A 125 -11.12 -0.72 7.46
N PHE A 126 -10.21 -0.83 8.43
CA PHE A 126 -9.50 -2.07 8.72
C PHE A 126 -10.45 -3.21 9.12
N GLY A 127 -11.46 -2.93 9.95
CA GLY A 127 -12.49 -3.91 10.32
C GLY A 127 -13.30 -4.41 9.12
N ASN A 128 -13.69 -3.49 8.22
CA ASN A 128 -14.40 -3.83 6.99
C ASN A 128 -13.53 -4.67 6.06
N LEU A 129 -12.26 -4.30 5.87
CA LEU A 129 -11.31 -5.05 5.06
C LEU A 129 -11.07 -6.46 5.63
N HIS A 130 -10.96 -6.62 6.95
CA HIS A 130 -10.79 -7.93 7.58
C HIS A 130 -12.02 -8.83 7.37
N SER A 131 -13.23 -8.27 7.46
CA SER A 131 -14.47 -8.99 7.17
C SER A 131 -14.54 -9.46 5.71
N LEU A 132 -14.10 -8.61 4.77
CA LEU A 132 -14.06 -8.92 3.34
C LEU A 132 -12.97 -9.93 2.99
N ALA A 133 -11.78 -9.84 3.59
CA ALA A 133 -10.69 -10.79 3.40
C ALA A 133 -11.04 -12.20 3.93
N ARG A 134 -11.87 -12.29 4.97
CA ARG A 134 -12.29 -13.57 5.57
C ARG A 134 -13.33 -14.32 4.74
N LYS A 135 -14.06 -13.66 3.85
CA LYS A 135 -15.04 -14.30 2.94
C LYS A 135 -14.39 -15.25 1.91
N GLU A 136 -13.06 -15.29 1.81
CA GLU A 136 -12.33 -16.28 0.99
C GLU A 136 -12.19 -17.66 1.63
N VAL A 137 -12.62 -17.85 2.89
CA VAL A 137 -12.57 -19.16 3.56
C VAL A 137 -14.00 -19.63 3.87
N SER A 138 -14.74 -20.01 2.84
CA SER A 138 -15.97 -20.80 2.94
C SER A 138 -16.12 -21.67 1.71
#